data_AF-A0A246J881-F1
#
_entry.id   AF-A0A246J881-F1
#
_cell.length_a   1.000
_cell.length_b   1.000
_cell.length_c   1.000
_cell.angle_alpha   90.00
_cell.angle_beta   90.00
_cell.angle_gamma   90.00
#
_symmetry.space_group_name_H-M   'P 1'
#
loop_
_entity.id
_entity.type
_entity.pdbx_description
1 polymer ?
#
loop_
_entity_poly.entity_id
_entity_poly.type
_entity_poly.pdbx_seq_one_letter_code
_entity_poly.pdbx_strand_id
1 'polypeptide(L)'
;MIKIQGLDHLVLRVRDLQASLHFYLDVLGCTLERRQDAIGLVQLRAGAQLIDLVPLDGKLGSAGGAGPGKEGRNVDHFCLRVESLDEPALRRWLTARGVTVDAYGSRYGAQGNGPSLYLFDPDGNALELKGPPWPVGLHEALDESVKFGPMYGTDAMPLFNHLPMALGALARLGAPREAMRRHLDHWAPLSRPATDGDAPPPAIDDALRGVFDSPESQAFHVAIRLAYALQSGHQAEIDAALRTTVGMERPLGAPSPSGPGGVDLRGAIDAVRADAGLAMAPMPGTLITARMLKAAALPGFAAQVERPRLTLDGLAEASLAVYLATHDFTALHLVTGTHAMRVLLEAAASRALAVDEGQVLRNVWRAWLGAYVAMGRPAPAWALVHAGDASEDDWTRELPSLHETLNDHRVKLADAAREEWRHRRWPGYALCLRRAGAAQ
;
A
#
# COMPACT_ATOMS: atom_id res chain seq x y z
N MET A 1 25.05 -28.29 -30.81
CA MET A 1 24.42 -28.27 -29.47
C MET A 1 23.10 -27.52 -29.59
N ILE A 2 22.03 -27.96 -28.92
CA ILE A 2 20.72 -27.31 -29.00
C ILE A 2 20.74 -26.04 -28.12
N LYS A 3 20.26 -24.90 -28.65
CA LYS A 3 20.19 -23.61 -27.92
C LYS A 3 18.73 -23.24 -27.63
N ILE A 4 18.29 -23.47 -26.40
CA ILE A 4 16.93 -23.14 -25.92
C ILE A 4 16.79 -21.61 -25.81
N GLN A 5 15.67 -21.05 -26.30
CA GLN A 5 15.37 -19.61 -26.22
C GLN A 5 14.38 -19.25 -25.10
N GLY A 6 13.46 -20.15 -24.79
CA GLY A 6 12.39 -19.95 -23.81
C GLY A 6 11.27 -20.97 -23.99
N LEU A 7 10.19 -20.81 -23.22
CA LEU A 7 8.94 -21.53 -23.48
C LEU A 7 8.26 -20.89 -24.68
N ASP A 8 7.80 -21.72 -25.63
CA ASP A 8 7.04 -21.27 -26.79
C ASP A 8 5.54 -21.27 -26.47
N HIS A 9 5.03 -22.42 -26.01
CA HIS A 9 3.64 -22.60 -25.62
C HIS A 9 3.50 -23.57 -24.44
N LEU A 10 2.38 -23.45 -23.73
CA LEU A 10 1.91 -24.37 -22.69
C LEU A 10 0.59 -24.99 -23.16
N VAL A 11 0.46 -26.32 -23.06
CA VAL A 11 -0.80 -27.01 -23.37
C VAL A 11 -1.54 -27.34 -22.08
N LEU A 12 -2.79 -26.93 -21.99
CA LEU A 12 -3.72 -27.28 -20.92
C LEU A 12 -4.86 -28.11 -21.50
N ARG A 13 -5.04 -29.31 -20.95
CA ARG A 13 -6.19 -30.15 -21.24
C ARG A 13 -7.33 -29.75 -20.32
N VAL A 14 -8.46 -29.36 -20.88
CA VAL A 14 -9.53 -28.68 -20.15
C VAL A 14 -10.83 -29.47 -20.16
N ARG A 15 -11.51 -29.56 -19.00
CA ARG A 15 -12.80 -30.28 -18.88
C ARG A 15 -13.96 -29.48 -19.46
N ASP A 16 -13.91 -28.16 -19.33
CA ASP A 16 -14.92 -27.23 -19.84
C ASP A 16 -14.25 -26.08 -20.57
N LEU A 17 -14.29 -26.13 -21.91
CA LEU A 17 -13.66 -25.11 -22.74
C LEU A 17 -14.26 -23.72 -22.50
N GLN A 18 -15.56 -23.59 -22.25
CA GLN A 18 -16.18 -22.28 -22.05
C GLN A 18 -15.75 -21.66 -20.72
N ALA A 19 -15.69 -22.46 -19.65
CA ALA A 19 -15.17 -22.01 -18.37
C ALA A 19 -13.70 -21.56 -18.49
N SER A 20 -12.85 -22.32 -19.19
CA SER A 20 -11.46 -21.93 -19.44
C SER A 20 -11.34 -20.68 -20.30
N LEU A 21 -12.15 -20.53 -21.35
CA LEU A 21 -12.14 -19.32 -22.17
C LEU A 21 -12.55 -18.09 -21.36
N HIS A 22 -13.59 -18.19 -20.55
CA HIS A 22 -14.00 -17.12 -19.65
C HIS A 22 -12.85 -16.72 -18.70
N PHE A 23 -12.22 -17.71 -18.07
CA PHE A 23 -11.11 -17.46 -17.15
C PHE A 23 -9.90 -16.81 -17.84
N TYR A 24 -9.39 -17.38 -18.94
CA TYR A 24 -8.18 -16.87 -19.55
C TYR A 24 -8.39 -15.58 -20.34
N LEU A 25 -9.52 -15.42 -21.03
CA LEU A 25 -9.80 -14.22 -21.83
C LEU A 25 -10.39 -13.10 -20.97
N ASP A 26 -11.50 -13.36 -20.27
CA ASP A 26 -12.27 -12.29 -19.61
C ASP A 26 -11.70 -11.94 -18.24
N VAL A 27 -11.12 -12.92 -17.52
CA VAL A 27 -10.54 -12.71 -16.19
C VAL A 27 -9.05 -12.38 -16.26
N LEU A 28 -8.23 -13.14 -17.00
CA LEU A 28 -6.79 -12.88 -17.05
C LEU A 28 -6.35 -11.97 -18.21
N GLY A 29 -7.26 -11.62 -19.13
CA GLY A 29 -6.95 -10.69 -20.22
C GLY A 29 -6.05 -11.26 -21.31
N CYS A 30 -5.94 -12.59 -21.44
CA CYS A 30 -5.34 -13.19 -22.63
C CYS A 30 -6.16 -12.83 -23.87
N THR A 31 -5.58 -12.94 -25.05
CA THR A 31 -6.31 -12.71 -26.30
C THR A 31 -6.37 -13.97 -27.14
N LEU A 32 -7.43 -14.13 -27.95
CA LEU A 32 -7.55 -15.26 -28.85
C LEU A 32 -6.52 -15.12 -29.98
N GLU A 33 -5.59 -16.07 -30.07
CA GLU A 33 -4.61 -16.13 -31.15
C GLU A 33 -5.19 -16.89 -32.35
N ARG A 34 -5.68 -18.11 -32.10
CA ARG A 34 -6.13 -19.01 -33.17
C ARG A 34 -7.12 -20.05 -32.63
N ARG A 35 -8.07 -20.46 -33.46
CA ARG A 35 -9.04 -21.51 -33.16
C ARG A 35 -9.12 -22.52 -34.29
N GLN A 36 -9.05 -23.81 -33.95
CA GLN A 36 -9.12 -24.94 -34.87
C GLN A 36 -10.10 -26.00 -34.34
N ASP A 37 -11.40 -25.73 -34.51
CA ASP A 37 -12.47 -26.58 -33.96
C ASP A 37 -12.42 -28.04 -34.48
N ALA A 38 -12.00 -28.24 -35.74
CA ALA A 38 -11.90 -29.57 -36.34
C ALA A 38 -10.96 -30.54 -35.61
N ILE A 39 -10.01 -30.02 -34.84
CA ILE A 39 -9.07 -30.82 -34.04
C ILE A 39 -9.25 -30.61 -32.52
N GLY A 40 -10.12 -29.69 -32.10
CA GLY A 40 -10.32 -29.33 -30.70
C GLY A 40 -9.11 -28.59 -30.11
N LEU A 41 -8.68 -27.50 -30.75
CA LEU A 41 -7.58 -26.66 -30.26
C LEU A 41 -7.97 -25.18 -30.29
N VAL A 42 -7.82 -24.50 -29.16
CA VAL A 42 -7.92 -23.05 -29.06
C VAL A 42 -6.63 -22.51 -28.46
N GLN A 43 -6.02 -21.53 -29.10
CA GLN A 43 -4.73 -20.96 -28.70
C GLN A 43 -4.93 -19.52 -28.25
N LEU A 44 -4.38 -19.20 -27.09
CA LEU A 44 -4.49 -17.90 -26.44
C LEU A 44 -3.10 -17.27 -26.34
N ARG A 45 -3.02 -15.96 -26.57
CA ARG A 45 -1.81 -15.17 -26.42
C ARG A 45 -1.66 -14.72 -24.96
N ALA A 46 -0.53 -15.08 -24.34
CA ALA A 46 -0.14 -14.67 -23.00
C ALA A 46 1.25 -14.00 -23.07
N GLY A 47 1.26 -12.67 -23.25
CA GLY A 47 2.49 -11.94 -23.54
C GLY A 47 3.12 -12.42 -24.85
N ALA A 48 4.38 -12.89 -24.82
CA ALA A 48 5.06 -13.44 -25.99
C ALA A 48 4.82 -14.95 -26.19
N GLN A 49 4.18 -15.65 -25.23
CA GLN A 49 3.94 -17.09 -25.25
C GLN A 49 2.50 -17.43 -25.66
N LEU A 50 2.23 -18.70 -25.92
CA LEU A 50 0.87 -19.23 -26.13
C LEU A 50 0.41 -20.16 -24.99
N ILE A 51 -0.89 -20.12 -24.71
CA ILE A 51 -1.60 -21.14 -23.92
C ILE A 51 -2.57 -21.85 -24.87
N ASP A 52 -2.34 -23.14 -25.07
CA ASP A 52 -3.15 -24.01 -25.91
C ASP A 52 -4.18 -24.74 -25.04
N LEU A 53 -5.46 -24.42 -25.22
CA LEU A 53 -6.58 -25.12 -24.59
C LEU A 53 -7.04 -26.28 -25.48
N VAL A 54 -6.98 -27.49 -24.92
CA VAL A 54 -7.39 -28.73 -25.59
C VAL A 54 -8.55 -29.37 -24.82
N PRO A 55 -9.80 -29.27 -25.32
CA PRO A 55 -10.96 -29.91 -24.69
C PRO A 55 -10.82 -31.42 -24.68
N LEU A 56 -11.14 -32.06 -23.55
CA LEU A 56 -11.00 -33.52 -23.39
C LEU A 56 -11.87 -34.34 -24.35
N ASP A 57 -13.03 -33.80 -24.73
CA ASP A 57 -13.97 -34.39 -25.68
C ASP A 57 -13.61 -34.11 -27.15
N GLY A 58 -12.61 -33.27 -27.39
CA GLY A 58 -12.07 -32.98 -28.71
C GLY A 58 -11.16 -34.09 -29.25
N LYS A 59 -10.99 -34.14 -30.58
CA LYS A 59 -10.14 -35.12 -31.26
C LYS A 59 -8.73 -35.20 -30.64
N LEU A 60 -8.08 -34.05 -30.44
CA LEU A 60 -6.75 -33.99 -29.83
C LEU A 60 -6.77 -34.36 -28.33
N GLY A 61 -7.79 -33.95 -27.59
CA GLY A 61 -7.92 -34.24 -26.15
C GLY A 61 -8.13 -35.72 -25.85
N SER A 62 -8.95 -36.40 -26.65
CA SER A 62 -9.21 -37.85 -26.52
C SER A 62 -7.97 -38.71 -26.76
N ALA A 63 -7.03 -38.25 -27.58
CA ALA A 63 -5.76 -38.94 -27.83
C ALA A 63 -4.80 -38.89 -26.63
N GLY A 64 -4.98 -37.92 -25.73
CA GLY A 64 -4.12 -37.71 -24.55
C GLY A 64 -4.47 -38.58 -23.34
N GLY A 65 -5.44 -39.50 -23.44
CA GLY A 65 -5.85 -40.38 -22.34
C GLY A 65 -6.78 -39.70 -21.32
N ALA A 66 -6.77 -40.16 -20.06
CA ALA A 66 -7.59 -39.54 -19.01
C ALA A 66 -7.22 -38.06 -18.81
N GLY A 67 -8.22 -37.19 -18.67
CA GLY A 67 -8.01 -35.77 -18.40
C GLY A 67 -7.61 -35.49 -16.95
N PRO A 68 -7.32 -34.22 -16.60
CA PRO A 68 -6.96 -33.84 -15.25
C PRO A 68 -8.11 -34.10 -14.26
N GLY A 69 -7.77 -34.63 -13.09
CA GLY A 69 -8.67 -34.91 -11.97
C GLY A 69 -7.94 -34.75 -10.63
N LYS A 70 -8.58 -35.16 -9.52
CA LYS A 70 -8.02 -34.95 -8.17
C LYS A 70 -6.61 -35.53 -7.98
N GLU A 71 -6.33 -36.66 -8.62
CA GLU A 71 -5.05 -37.39 -8.48
C GLU A 71 -4.08 -37.16 -9.65
N GLY A 72 -4.50 -36.43 -10.69
CA GLY A 72 -3.68 -36.17 -11.88
C GLY A 72 -3.95 -34.76 -12.41
N ARG A 73 -3.03 -33.82 -12.19
CA ARG A 73 -3.13 -32.45 -12.70
C ARG A 73 -2.45 -32.32 -14.07
N ASN A 74 -2.74 -31.28 -14.84
CA ASN A 74 -1.96 -30.99 -16.05
C ASN A 74 -0.48 -30.75 -15.70
N VAL A 75 -0.27 -29.91 -14.69
CA VAL A 75 1.01 -29.49 -14.15
C VAL A 75 0.83 -29.19 -12.66
N ASP A 76 1.91 -29.17 -11.89
CA ASP A 76 1.88 -28.67 -10.51
C ASP A 76 1.42 -27.20 -10.50
N HIS A 77 2.20 -26.32 -11.14
CA HIS A 77 1.81 -24.95 -11.45
C HIS A 77 2.53 -24.38 -12.69
N PHE A 78 2.02 -23.27 -13.22
CA PHE A 78 2.72 -22.45 -14.20
C PHE A 78 2.61 -20.96 -13.86
N CYS A 79 3.57 -20.16 -14.35
CA CYS A 79 3.71 -18.77 -13.95
C CYS A 79 3.49 -17.82 -15.14
N LEU A 80 2.68 -16.79 -14.94
CA LEU A 80 2.48 -15.68 -15.86
C LEU A 80 3.08 -14.40 -15.26
N ARG A 81 3.97 -13.78 -16.03
CA ARG A 81 4.55 -12.47 -15.70
C ARG A 81 3.53 -11.37 -16.02
N VAL A 82 3.11 -10.63 -15.01
CA VAL A 82 2.22 -9.47 -15.15
C VAL A 82 3.00 -8.17 -15.03
N GLU A 83 2.57 -7.11 -15.70
CA GLU A 83 3.25 -5.81 -15.71
C GLU A 83 3.45 -5.25 -14.28
N SER A 84 2.39 -5.30 -13.49
CA SER A 84 2.36 -4.88 -12.08
C SER A 84 1.56 -5.89 -11.24
N LEU A 85 1.81 -5.91 -9.93
CA LEU A 85 1.09 -6.76 -8.99
C LEU A 85 0.83 -5.98 -7.71
N ASP A 86 -0.38 -5.42 -7.62
CA ASP A 86 -0.95 -4.88 -6.40
C ASP A 86 -1.80 -5.99 -5.76
N GLU A 87 -1.23 -6.71 -4.79
CA GLU A 87 -1.84 -7.93 -4.28
C GLU A 87 -3.23 -7.69 -3.65
N PRO A 88 -3.42 -6.67 -2.79
CA PRO A 88 -4.73 -6.45 -2.19
C PRO A 88 -5.82 -6.15 -3.22
N ALA A 89 -5.52 -5.30 -4.20
CA ALA A 89 -6.46 -4.96 -5.27
C ALA A 89 -6.75 -6.16 -6.17
N LEU A 90 -5.70 -6.89 -6.58
CA LEU A 90 -5.80 -8.04 -7.46
C LEU A 90 -6.56 -9.20 -6.81
N ARG A 91 -6.24 -9.55 -5.56
CA ARG A 91 -6.95 -10.59 -4.80
C ARG A 91 -8.44 -10.27 -4.72
N ARG A 92 -8.80 -9.05 -4.32
CA ARG A 92 -10.22 -8.63 -4.25
C ARG A 92 -10.91 -8.76 -5.60
N TRP A 93 -10.27 -8.29 -6.67
CA TRP A 93 -10.82 -8.32 -8.01
C TRP A 93 -11.05 -9.75 -8.54
N LEU A 94 -10.11 -10.65 -8.25
CA LEU A 94 -10.17 -12.08 -8.58
C LEU A 94 -11.24 -12.80 -7.75
N THR A 95 -11.24 -12.62 -6.43
CA THR A 95 -12.24 -13.25 -5.54
C THR A 95 -13.66 -12.80 -5.85
N ALA A 96 -13.86 -11.52 -6.20
CA ALA A 96 -15.17 -10.99 -6.64
C ALA A 96 -15.69 -11.65 -7.93
N ARG A 97 -14.82 -12.31 -8.71
CA ARG A 97 -15.14 -13.07 -9.92
C ARG A 97 -15.17 -14.58 -9.68
N GLY A 98 -15.13 -15.02 -8.42
CA GLY A 98 -15.18 -16.43 -8.05
C GLY A 98 -13.86 -17.19 -8.26
N VAL A 99 -12.74 -16.48 -8.47
CA VAL A 99 -11.42 -17.12 -8.54
C VAL A 99 -10.91 -17.44 -7.15
N THR A 100 -10.48 -18.69 -6.94
CA THR A 100 -9.79 -19.09 -5.71
C THR A 100 -8.36 -18.59 -5.74
N VAL A 101 -8.03 -17.70 -4.80
CA VAL A 101 -6.67 -17.14 -4.62
C VAL A 101 -6.04 -17.72 -3.37
N ASP A 102 -4.78 -18.11 -3.44
CA ASP A 102 -4.02 -18.76 -2.38
C ASP A 102 -2.89 -17.84 -1.87
N ALA A 103 -1.67 -18.37 -1.73
CA ALA A 103 -0.55 -17.70 -1.09
C ALA A 103 -0.02 -16.51 -1.90
N TYR A 104 0.32 -15.45 -1.18
CA TYR A 104 1.13 -14.34 -1.65
C TYR A 104 2.53 -14.39 -1.04
N GLY A 105 3.54 -13.95 -1.78
CA GLY A 105 4.83 -13.65 -1.19
C GLY A 105 5.89 -13.26 -2.22
N SER A 106 7.12 -13.07 -1.74
CA SER A 106 8.29 -12.93 -2.61
C SER A 106 8.71 -14.31 -3.14
N ARG A 107 8.86 -14.43 -4.46
CA ARG A 107 9.35 -15.67 -5.11
C ARG A 107 10.41 -15.35 -6.16
N TYR A 108 11.44 -16.18 -6.22
CA TYR A 108 12.48 -16.11 -7.25
C TYR A 108 11.96 -16.70 -8.56
N GLY A 109 12.02 -15.93 -9.64
CA GLY A 109 11.70 -16.39 -10.99
C GLY A 109 12.78 -15.99 -12.00
N ALA A 110 12.47 -16.12 -13.29
CA ALA A 110 13.43 -15.88 -14.37
C ALA A 110 14.06 -14.47 -14.39
N GLN A 111 13.40 -13.48 -13.78
CA GLN A 111 13.88 -12.09 -13.68
C GLN A 111 14.32 -11.70 -12.26
N GLY A 112 14.40 -12.66 -11.32
CA GLY A 112 14.72 -12.42 -9.92
C GLY A 112 13.53 -12.50 -8.96
N ASN A 113 13.77 -12.13 -7.70
CA ASN A 113 12.75 -12.10 -6.64
C ASN A 113 11.73 -11.00 -6.90
N GLY A 114 10.44 -11.29 -6.78
CA GLY A 114 9.37 -10.29 -6.91
C GLY A 114 8.07 -10.79 -6.27
N PRO A 115 7.01 -9.96 -6.22
CA PRO A 115 5.72 -10.36 -5.69
C PRO A 115 5.12 -11.45 -6.57
N SER A 116 4.47 -12.40 -5.92
CA SER A 116 3.91 -13.61 -6.50
C SER A 116 2.60 -13.93 -5.81
N LEU A 117 1.54 -14.17 -6.59
CA LEU A 117 0.21 -14.52 -6.12
C LEU A 117 -0.24 -15.82 -6.78
N TYR A 118 -0.51 -16.86 -5.99
CA TYR A 118 -1.07 -18.10 -6.47
C TYR A 118 -2.59 -18.04 -6.55
N LEU A 119 -3.15 -18.66 -7.58
CA LEU A 119 -4.59 -18.83 -7.79
C LEU A 119 -4.83 -20.14 -8.55
N PHE A 120 -6.10 -20.52 -8.72
CA PHE A 120 -6.49 -21.72 -9.43
C PHE A 120 -7.37 -21.41 -10.64
N ASP A 121 -7.11 -22.13 -11.73
CA ASP A 121 -7.98 -22.12 -12.91
C ASP A 121 -9.24 -23.00 -12.69
N PRO A 122 -10.21 -23.02 -13.62
CA PRO A 122 -11.42 -23.82 -13.50
C PRO A 122 -11.18 -25.33 -13.40
N ASP A 123 -10.02 -25.81 -13.87
CA ASP A 123 -9.66 -27.22 -13.82
C ASP A 123 -8.92 -27.61 -12.53
N GLY A 124 -8.51 -26.63 -11.71
CA GLY A 124 -7.79 -26.79 -10.46
C GLY A 124 -6.27 -26.81 -10.62
N ASN A 125 -5.74 -26.38 -11.77
CA ASN A 125 -4.31 -26.16 -11.97
C ASN A 125 -3.89 -24.91 -11.19
N ALA A 126 -2.77 -24.97 -10.47
CA ALA A 126 -2.24 -23.80 -9.83
C ALA A 126 -1.58 -22.88 -10.87
N LEU A 127 -1.88 -21.59 -10.77
CA LEU A 127 -1.34 -20.54 -11.61
C LEU A 127 -0.70 -19.50 -10.70
N GLU A 128 0.54 -19.13 -11.01
CA GLU A 128 1.25 -18.04 -10.35
C GLU A 128 1.17 -16.77 -11.20
N LEU A 129 0.63 -15.68 -10.66
CA LEU A 129 0.84 -14.35 -11.22
C LEU A 129 2.06 -13.74 -10.55
N LYS A 130 3.09 -13.45 -11.33
CA LYS A 130 4.33 -12.86 -10.82
C LYS A 130 4.48 -11.43 -11.33
N GLY A 131 4.61 -10.49 -10.41
CA GLY A 131 4.92 -9.10 -10.71
C GLY A 131 6.41 -8.87 -11.00
N PRO A 132 6.81 -7.60 -11.17
CA PRO A 132 8.19 -7.25 -11.46
C PRO A 132 9.14 -7.64 -10.35
N PRO A 133 10.41 -7.93 -10.68
CA PRO A 133 11.37 -8.15 -9.62
C PRO A 133 11.40 -6.92 -8.70
N TRP A 134 11.61 -7.17 -7.42
CA TRP A 134 11.81 -6.11 -6.45
C TRP A 134 12.96 -5.22 -6.93
N PRO A 135 12.86 -3.89 -6.68
CA PRO A 135 13.95 -2.98 -7.02
C PRO A 135 15.28 -3.49 -6.46
N VAL A 136 16.30 -3.52 -7.32
CA VAL A 136 17.62 -4.05 -6.99
C VAL A 136 18.17 -3.31 -5.76
N GLY A 137 18.56 -4.04 -4.73
CA GLY A 137 19.10 -3.47 -3.49
C GLY A 137 18.08 -3.22 -2.39
N LEU A 138 16.76 -3.30 -2.65
CA LEU A 138 15.74 -3.03 -1.63
C LEU A 138 15.78 -4.07 -0.50
N HIS A 139 15.71 -5.36 -0.82
CA HIS A 139 15.67 -6.41 0.21
C HIS A 139 16.98 -6.45 0.99
N GLU A 140 18.13 -6.27 0.33
CA GLU A 140 19.41 -6.15 1.04
C GLU A 140 19.45 -4.93 1.97
N ALA A 141 18.88 -3.79 1.54
CA ALA A 141 18.81 -2.61 2.38
C ALA A 141 17.85 -2.79 3.57
N LEU A 142 16.74 -3.50 3.38
CA LEU A 142 15.80 -3.83 4.45
C LEU A 142 16.40 -4.84 5.44
N ASP A 143 17.15 -5.84 4.98
CA ASP A 143 17.91 -6.76 5.84
C ASP A 143 18.90 -6.03 6.77
N GLU A 144 19.50 -4.95 6.29
CA GLU A 144 20.34 -4.08 7.13
C GLU A 144 19.48 -3.19 8.04
N SER A 145 18.39 -2.62 7.51
CA SER A 145 17.50 -1.72 8.25
C SER A 145 16.85 -2.39 9.47
N VAL A 146 16.47 -3.67 9.38
CA VAL A 146 15.80 -4.38 10.49
C VAL A 146 16.71 -4.62 11.69
N LYS A 147 18.02 -4.44 11.54
CA LYS A 147 18.99 -4.47 12.66
C LYS A 147 18.88 -3.23 13.55
N PHE A 148 18.14 -2.21 13.12
CA PHE A 148 17.88 -1.00 13.86
C PHE A 148 16.48 -1.03 14.48
N GLY A 149 16.38 -0.58 15.73
CA GLY A 149 15.13 -0.51 16.47
C GLY A 149 14.15 0.49 15.85
N PRO A 150 12.86 0.40 16.23
CA PRO A 150 11.83 1.30 15.74
C PRO A 150 11.95 2.73 16.27
N MET A 151 12.78 2.96 17.29
CA MET A 151 12.97 4.27 17.92
C MET A 151 14.46 4.64 17.97
N TYR A 152 14.76 5.93 17.84
CA TYR A 152 16.06 6.55 18.05
C TYR A 152 15.90 7.89 18.81
N GLY A 153 16.97 8.68 18.92
CA GLY A 153 16.95 9.94 19.66
C GLY A 153 17.28 9.75 21.15
N THR A 154 16.81 10.67 22.00
CA THR A 154 17.04 10.64 23.46
C THR A 154 15.78 10.17 24.18
N ASP A 155 15.88 9.77 25.44
CA ASP A 155 14.69 9.34 26.20
C ASP A 155 13.71 10.50 26.46
N ALA A 156 14.20 11.74 26.43
CA ALA A 156 13.39 12.95 26.50
C ALA A 156 12.75 13.34 25.14
N MET A 157 13.29 12.85 24.03
CA MET A 157 12.81 13.11 22.68
C MET A 157 12.95 11.84 21.82
N PRO A 158 12.10 10.83 22.07
CA PRO A 158 12.11 9.60 21.30
C PRO A 158 11.55 9.88 19.90
N LEU A 159 12.32 9.51 18.87
CA LEU A 159 11.97 9.69 17.47
C LEU A 159 11.75 8.33 16.82
N PHE A 160 10.74 8.22 15.96
CA PHE A 160 10.43 6.98 15.27
C PHE A 160 11.40 6.77 14.09
N ASN A 161 11.94 5.58 13.91
CA ASN A 161 12.91 5.31 12.84
C ASN A 161 12.25 5.37 11.46
N HIS A 162 12.72 6.28 10.61
CA HIS A 162 12.16 6.53 9.28
C HIS A 162 12.74 5.65 8.18
N LEU A 163 13.92 5.08 8.41
CA LEU A 163 14.73 4.38 7.40
C LEU A 163 13.96 3.32 6.60
N PRO A 164 13.24 2.35 7.18
CA PRO A 164 12.57 1.32 6.37
C PRO A 164 11.48 1.89 5.47
N MET A 165 10.77 2.93 5.92
CA MET A 165 9.77 3.62 5.11
C MET A 165 10.40 4.43 3.97
N ALA A 166 11.53 5.09 4.24
CA ALA A 166 12.29 5.82 3.22
C ALA A 166 12.84 4.87 2.15
N LEU A 167 13.38 3.72 2.55
CA LEU A 167 13.85 2.67 1.63
C LEU A 167 12.70 2.13 0.75
N GLY A 168 11.54 1.84 1.35
CA GLY A 168 10.34 1.42 0.61
C GLY A 168 9.89 2.48 -0.41
N ALA A 169 9.80 3.74 0.01
CA ALA A 169 9.42 4.85 -0.86
C ALA A 169 10.42 5.09 -2.01
N LEU A 170 11.74 5.06 -1.73
CA LEU A 170 12.79 5.15 -2.75
C LEU A 170 12.65 4.04 -3.80
N ALA A 171 12.45 2.80 -3.36
CA ALA A 171 12.32 1.66 -4.25
C ALA A 171 11.10 1.79 -5.17
N ARG A 172 9.96 2.24 -4.65
CA ARG A 172 8.73 2.49 -5.43
C ARG A 172 8.87 3.68 -6.39
N LEU A 173 9.71 4.65 -6.05
CA LEU A 173 10.12 5.74 -6.95
C LEU A 173 11.16 5.31 -7.99
N GLY A 174 11.63 4.06 -7.97
CA GLY A 174 12.62 3.56 -8.93
C GLY A 174 14.05 4.01 -8.63
N ALA A 175 14.33 4.33 -7.37
CA ALA A 175 15.67 4.74 -6.96
C ALA A 175 16.70 3.60 -7.14
N PRO A 176 17.93 3.94 -7.54
CA PRO A 176 18.99 2.95 -7.67
C PRO A 176 19.52 2.55 -6.29
N ARG A 177 20.24 1.42 -6.23
CA ARG A 177 20.82 0.87 -4.98
C ARG A 177 21.66 1.89 -4.21
N GLU A 178 22.37 2.76 -4.91
CA GLU A 178 23.23 3.78 -4.32
C GLU A 178 22.43 4.81 -3.50
N ALA A 179 21.18 5.11 -3.89
CA ALA A 179 20.31 6.02 -3.14
C ALA A 179 19.86 5.40 -1.81
N MET A 180 19.54 4.10 -1.82
CA MET A 180 19.22 3.34 -0.61
C MET A 180 20.44 3.23 0.31
N ARG A 181 21.63 2.97 -0.25
CA ARG A 181 22.88 2.92 0.51
C ARG A 181 23.18 4.25 1.21
N ARG A 182 22.97 5.38 0.54
CA ARG A 182 23.14 6.71 1.18
C ARG A 182 22.25 6.90 2.40
N HIS A 183 20.99 6.43 2.36
CA HIS A 183 20.10 6.51 3.52
C HIS A 183 20.57 5.61 4.66
N LEU A 184 21.01 4.38 4.35
CA LEU A 184 21.62 3.50 5.35
C LEU A 184 22.83 4.13 6.01
N ASP A 185 23.78 4.63 5.22
CA ASP A 185 25.02 5.23 5.73
C ASP A 185 24.75 6.48 6.58
N HIS A 186 23.73 7.26 6.21
CA HIS A 186 23.31 8.45 6.97
C HIS A 186 22.63 8.10 8.30
N TRP A 187 21.70 7.14 8.29
CA TRP A 187 20.82 6.87 9.44
C TRP A 187 21.34 5.79 10.38
N ALA A 188 22.20 4.88 9.91
CA ALA A 188 22.77 3.82 10.74
C ALA A 188 23.50 4.34 12.01
N PRO A 189 24.35 5.38 11.95
CA PRO A 189 25.02 5.92 13.14
C PRO A 189 24.07 6.60 14.14
N LEU A 190 22.88 7.03 13.67
CA LEU A 190 21.87 7.70 14.48
C LEU A 190 20.88 6.73 15.12
N SER A 191 20.84 5.50 14.63
CA SER A 191 19.87 4.48 15.01
C SER A 191 20.29 3.71 16.26
N ARG A 192 19.30 3.27 17.05
CA ARG A 192 19.52 2.32 18.13
C ARG A 192 19.46 0.90 17.57
N PRO A 193 20.25 -0.07 18.07
CA PRO A 193 20.10 -1.47 17.68
C PRO A 193 18.68 -1.97 17.97
N ALA A 194 18.18 -2.87 17.12
CA ALA A 194 16.96 -3.61 17.43
C ALA A 194 17.20 -4.44 18.69
N THR A 195 16.26 -4.41 19.62
CA THR A 195 16.25 -5.36 20.73
C THR A 195 15.67 -6.67 20.22
N ASP A 196 16.41 -7.76 20.35
CA ASP A 196 15.90 -9.10 20.05
C ASP A 196 14.69 -9.37 20.96
N GLY A 197 13.50 -9.25 20.38
CA GLY A 197 12.27 -9.67 21.04
C GLY A 197 12.09 -11.16 20.78
N ASP A 198 12.35 -12.01 21.78
CA ASP A 198 12.10 -13.46 21.72
C ASP A 198 10.64 -13.80 21.40
N ALA A 199 9.71 -12.87 21.65
CA ALA A 199 8.31 -13.03 21.31
C ALA A 199 8.09 -13.08 19.78
N PRO A 200 7.18 -13.91 19.25
CA PRO A 200 6.79 -13.84 17.85
C PRO A 200 6.09 -12.49 17.54
N PRO A 201 6.17 -11.98 16.29
CA PRO A 201 5.37 -10.82 15.90
C PRO A 201 3.86 -11.16 15.99
N PRO A 202 2.98 -10.18 16.27
CA PRO A 202 1.53 -10.41 16.24
C PRO A 202 1.06 -10.79 14.83
N ALA A 203 -0.11 -11.40 14.71
CA ALA A 203 -0.70 -11.67 13.41
C ALA A 203 -1.01 -10.34 12.68
N ILE A 204 -0.91 -10.34 11.35
CA ILE A 204 -1.22 -9.15 10.52
C ILE A 204 -2.62 -8.61 10.83
N ASP A 205 -3.59 -9.49 11.02
CA ASP A 205 -4.98 -9.14 11.31
C ASP A 205 -5.12 -8.37 12.64
N ASP A 206 -4.38 -8.79 13.67
CA ASP A 206 -4.37 -8.11 14.98
C ASP A 206 -3.68 -6.75 14.90
N ALA A 207 -2.56 -6.69 14.18
CA ALA A 207 -1.84 -5.45 13.93
C ALA A 207 -2.70 -4.43 13.15
N LEU A 208 -3.42 -4.88 12.12
CA LEU A 208 -4.37 -4.06 11.36
C LEU A 208 -5.46 -3.48 12.27
N ARG A 209 -6.08 -4.31 13.12
CA ARG A 209 -7.08 -3.83 14.09
C ARG A 209 -6.49 -2.79 15.05
N GLY A 210 -5.29 -3.04 15.58
CA GLY A 210 -4.60 -2.11 16.46
C GLY A 210 -4.33 -0.75 15.81
N VAL A 211 -3.88 -0.75 14.55
CA VAL A 211 -3.67 0.47 13.77
C VAL A 211 -4.98 1.20 13.45
N PHE A 212 -6.05 0.47 13.12
CA PHE A 212 -7.36 1.08 12.87
C PHE A 212 -7.99 1.71 14.12
N ASP A 213 -7.67 1.18 15.30
CA ASP A 213 -8.11 1.74 16.59
C ASP A 213 -7.30 2.97 17.02
N SER A 214 -6.03 3.08 16.60
CA SER A 214 -5.10 4.15 17.00
C SER A 214 -4.22 4.61 15.82
N PRO A 215 -4.82 5.18 14.76
CA PRO A 215 -4.07 5.58 13.56
C PRO A 215 -3.06 6.71 13.85
N GLU A 216 -3.25 7.47 14.92
CA GLU A 216 -2.34 8.55 15.33
C GLU A 216 -1.01 8.08 15.92
N SER A 217 -0.86 6.78 16.22
CA SER A 217 0.27 6.27 16.99
C SER A 217 1.60 6.66 16.36
N GLN A 218 2.48 7.25 17.19
CA GLN A 218 3.75 7.85 16.78
C GLN A 218 3.59 8.84 15.61
N ALA A 219 2.55 9.68 15.61
CA ALA A 219 2.23 10.61 14.52
C ALA A 219 2.05 9.88 13.18
N PHE A 220 1.20 8.85 13.17
CA PHE A 220 0.88 7.99 12.02
C PHE A 220 2.00 7.05 11.56
N HIS A 221 3.21 7.13 12.14
CA HIS A 221 4.34 6.34 11.66
C HIS A 221 4.17 4.84 11.79
N VAL A 222 3.43 4.35 12.79
CA VAL A 222 3.12 2.91 12.91
C VAL A 222 2.31 2.44 11.69
N ALA A 223 1.28 3.22 11.30
CA ALA A 223 0.46 2.92 10.12
C ALA A 223 1.29 3.00 8.83
N ILE A 224 2.08 4.06 8.68
CA ILE A 224 2.94 4.28 7.49
C ILE A 224 3.98 3.16 7.36
N ARG A 225 4.62 2.75 8.47
CA ARG A 225 5.60 1.65 8.46
C ARG A 225 4.95 0.33 8.08
N LEU A 226 3.81 0.00 8.69
CA LEU A 226 3.09 -1.23 8.36
C LEU A 226 2.68 -1.27 6.88
N ALA A 227 2.20 -0.15 6.33
CA ALA A 227 1.85 -0.06 4.92
C ALA A 227 3.06 -0.35 4.00
N TYR A 228 4.20 0.32 4.21
CA TYR A 228 5.41 0.07 3.42
C TYR A 228 5.95 -1.35 3.61
N ALA A 229 5.91 -1.89 4.82
CA ALA A 229 6.38 -3.24 5.10
C ALA A 229 5.56 -4.28 4.32
N LEU A 230 4.23 -4.20 4.36
CA LEU A 230 3.35 -5.08 3.59
C LEU A 230 3.59 -4.96 2.07
N GLN A 231 3.76 -3.74 1.56
CA GLN A 231 4.04 -3.49 0.15
C GLN A 231 5.42 -3.98 -0.30
N SER A 232 6.40 -4.06 0.59
CA SER A 232 7.76 -4.51 0.27
C SER A 232 7.87 -6.02 0.06
N GLY A 233 6.91 -6.80 0.61
CA GLY A 233 6.97 -8.26 0.64
C GLY A 233 8.17 -8.82 1.41
N HIS A 234 8.87 -8.00 2.20
CA HIS A 234 10.08 -8.37 2.92
C HIS A 234 9.73 -8.89 4.32
N GLN A 235 9.86 -10.20 4.55
CA GLN A 235 9.35 -10.84 5.77
C GLN A 235 9.92 -10.24 7.06
N ALA A 236 11.23 -10.00 7.13
CA ALA A 236 11.84 -9.45 8.33
C ALA A 236 11.38 -8.02 8.64
N GLU A 237 11.09 -7.21 7.61
CA GLU A 237 10.54 -5.85 7.83
C GLU A 237 9.05 -5.90 8.17
N ILE A 238 8.29 -6.84 7.60
CA ILE A 238 6.91 -7.10 8.03
C ILE A 238 6.89 -7.46 9.51
N ASP A 239 7.72 -8.40 9.96
CA ASP A 239 7.81 -8.80 11.37
C ASP A 239 8.22 -7.63 12.26
N ALA A 240 9.20 -6.82 11.83
CA ALA A 240 9.62 -5.63 12.57
C ALA A 240 8.51 -4.58 12.67
N ALA A 241 7.77 -4.32 11.60
CA ALA A 241 6.64 -3.40 11.58
C ALA A 241 5.48 -3.90 12.45
N LEU A 242 5.15 -5.19 12.40
CA LEU A 242 4.12 -5.81 13.24
C LEU A 242 4.43 -5.64 14.72
N ARG A 243 5.69 -5.79 15.14
CA ARG A 243 6.12 -5.56 16.53
C ARG A 243 5.88 -4.13 17.01
N THR A 244 5.90 -3.13 16.11
CA THR A 244 5.59 -1.74 16.48
C THR A 244 4.12 -1.52 16.86
N THR A 245 3.25 -2.50 16.59
CA THR A 245 1.83 -2.45 16.97
C THR A 245 1.55 -3.01 18.36
N VAL A 246 2.52 -3.71 18.97
CA VAL A 246 2.37 -4.30 20.29
C VAL A 246 2.37 -3.20 21.35
N GLY A 247 1.35 -3.18 22.20
CA GLY A 247 1.24 -2.23 23.30
C GLY A 247 1.00 -0.78 22.86
N MET A 248 0.49 -0.55 21.64
CA MET A 248 0.14 0.78 21.17
C MET A 248 -0.79 1.49 22.16
N GLU A 249 -0.37 2.67 22.58
CA GLU A 249 -1.22 3.58 23.34
C GLU A 249 -2.31 4.18 22.44
N ARG A 250 -3.39 4.66 23.07
CA ARG A 250 -4.51 5.35 22.42
C ARG A 250 -4.59 6.78 22.93
N PRO A 251 -3.63 7.64 22.56
CA PRO A 251 -3.47 8.96 23.15
C PRO A 251 -4.72 9.83 22.97
N LEU A 252 -5.47 9.65 21.88
CA LEU A 252 -6.70 10.42 21.61
C LEU A 252 -7.98 9.72 22.11
N GLY A 253 -7.85 8.66 22.91
CA GLY A 253 -8.96 7.96 23.54
C GLY A 253 -9.41 6.67 22.84
N ALA A 254 -10.37 5.97 23.44
CA ALA A 254 -10.91 4.70 22.92
C ALA A 254 -11.59 4.88 21.55
N PRO A 255 -11.63 3.86 20.67
CA PRO A 255 -12.27 3.93 19.35
C PRO A 255 -13.67 4.53 19.41
N SER A 256 -13.96 5.43 18.48
CA SER A 256 -15.27 6.08 18.40
C SER A 256 -16.25 5.19 17.60
N PRO A 257 -17.53 5.12 17.97
CA PRO A 257 -18.50 4.31 17.21
C PRO A 257 -18.70 4.88 15.81
N SER A 258 -18.94 4.02 14.82
CA SER A 258 -19.34 4.46 13.48
C SER A 258 -20.64 5.28 13.53
N GLY A 259 -20.90 6.07 12.48
CA GLY A 259 -22.12 6.85 12.42
C GLY A 259 -22.19 7.69 11.14
N PRO A 260 -23.41 8.07 10.73
CA PRO A 260 -23.64 8.67 9.42
C PRO A 260 -23.04 10.07 9.28
N GLY A 261 -22.88 10.82 10.39
CA GLY A 261 -22.49 12.23 10.37
C GLY A 261 -23.62 13.15 9.91
N GLY A 262 -23.63 14.39 10.40
CA GLY A 262 -24.68 15.38 10.10
C GLY A 262 -24.31 16.36 8.98
N VAL A 263 -23.02 16.55 8.71
CA VAL A 263 -22.50 17.57 7.78
C VAL A 263 -21.44 16.97 6.85
N ASP A 264 -21.25 17.52 5.66
CA ASP A 264 -20.10 17.12 4.85
C ASP A 264 -18.77 17.55 5.51
N LEU A 265 -17.68 16.94 5.07
CA LEU A 265 -16.37 17.14 5.69
C LEU A 265 -15.85 18.58 5.57
N ARG A 266 -16.14 19.27 4.46
CA ARG A 266 -15.69 20.67 4.28
C ARG A 266 -16.41 21.59 5.27
N GLY A 267 -17.72 21.43 5.40
CA GLY A 267 -18.53 22.13 6.40
C GLY A 267 -18.11 21.81 7.84
N ALA A 268 -17.72 20.57 8.13
CA ALA A 268 -17.14 20.21 9.43
C ALA A 268 -15.81 20.93 9.70
N ILE A 269 -14.93 21.01 8.70
CA ILE A 269 -13.66 21.73 8.81
C ILE A 269 -13.90 23.23 9.02
N ASP A 270 -14.86 23.84 8.31
CA ASP A 270 -15.23 25.24 8.52
C ASP A 270 -15.77 25.48 9.94
N ALA A 271 -16.59 24.56 10.47
CA ALA A 271 -17.05 24.62 11.84
C ALA A 271 -15.90 24.51 12.86
N VAL A 272 -14.94 23.60 12.65
CA VAL A 272 -13.72 23.46 13.48
C VAL A 272 -12.90 24.75 13.49
N ARG A 273 -12.76 25.40 12.33
CA ARG A 273 -12.03 26.67 12.21
C ARG A 273 -12.72 27.81 12.96
N ALA A 274 -14.05 27.86 12.94
CA ALA A 274 -14.85 28.86 13.63
C ALA A 274 -14.98 28.63 15.15
N ASP A 275 -14.68 27.43 15.65
CA ASP A 275 -14.85 27.06 17.04
C ASP A 275 -13.80 27.72 17.96
N ALA A 276 -14.21 28.70 18.75
CA ALA A 276 -13.33 29.36 19.72
C ALA A 276 -12.80 28.40 20.80
N GLY A 277 -13.54 27.33 21.11
CA GLY A 277 -13.15 26.27 22.05
C GLY A 277 -12.02 25.36 21.55
N LEU A 278 -11.59 25.53 20.30
CA LEU A 278 -10.45 24.84 19.69
C LEU A 278 -9.24 25.76 19.48
N ALA A 279 -9.21 26.93 20.13
CA ALA A 279 -8.04 27.79 20.12
C ALA A 279 -6.88 27.17 20.91
N MET A 280 -5.70 27.13 20.29
CA MET A 280 -4.48 26.58 20.87
C MET A 280 -3.30 27.48 20.51
N ALA A 281 -2.44 27.77 21.49
CA ALA A 281 -1.20 28.50 21.24
C ALA A 281 -0.18 27.62 20.49
N PRO A 282 0.66 28.19 19.60
CA PRO A 282 1.73 27.45 18.95
C PRO A 282 2.69 26.82 19.96
N MET A 283 3.15 25.59 19.67
CA MET A 283 4.07 24.82 20.52
C MET A 283 5.31 24.39 19.72
N PRO A 284 6.19 25.33 19.30
CA PRO A 284 7.38 25.00 18.51
C PRO A 284 8.33 24.08 19.29
N GLY A 285 9.05 23.21 18.57
CA GLY A 285 10.03 22.30 19.17
C GLY A 285 9.43 21.11 19.95
N THR A 286 8.11 20.87 19.85
CA THR A 286 7.44 19.74 20.49
C THR A 286 7.00 18.67 19.47
N LEU A 287 6.95 17.41 19.91
CA LEU A 287 6.49 16.29 19.09
C LEU A 287 5.07 16.53 18.58
N ILE A 288 4.78 16.04 17.37
CA ILE A 288 3.44 16.07 16.78
C ILE A 288 2.43 15.42 17.73
N THR A 289 2.76 14.27 18.31
CA THR A 289 1.91 13.54 19.26
C THR A 289 1.55 14.38 20.48
N ALA A 290 2.51 15.12 21.06
CA ALA A 290 2.26 16.01 22.20
C ALA A 290 1.30 17.15 21.83
N ARG A 291 1.43 17.71 20.63
CA ARG A 291 0.52 18.76 20.14
C ARG A 291 -0.88 18.21 19.86
N MET A 292 -1.00 17.01 19.29
CA MET A 292 -2.27 16.33 19.07
C MET A 292 -2.99 16.00 20.38
N LEU A 293 -2.26 15.53 21.40
CA LEU A 293 -2.78 15.32 22.75
C LEU A 293 -3.32 16.62 23.36
N LYS A 294 -2.57 17.72 23.23
CA LYS A 294 -3.02 19.04 23.72
C LYS A 294 -4.28 19.51 22.99
N ALA A 295 -4.36 19.29 21.67
CA ALA A 295 -5.53 19.61 20.88
C ALA A 295 -6.77 18.79 21.28
N ALA A 296 -6.59 17.49 21.52
CA ALA A 296 -7.68 16.60 21.93
C ALA A 296 -8.25 16.92 23.32
N ALA A 297 -7.46 17.54 24.19
CA ALA A 297 -7.89 17.99 25.51
C ALA A 297 -8.71 19.31 25.49
N LEU A 298 -8.88 19.95 24.33
CA LEU A 298 -9.64 21.19 24.22
C LEU A 298 -11.15 20.94 24.34
N PRO A 299 -11.92 21.83 25.01
CA PRO A 299 -13.34 21.61 25.27
C PRO A 299 -14.20 21.36 24.02
N GLY A 300 -13.86 21.98 22.89
CA GLY A 300 -14.59 21.82 21.63
C GLY A 300 -14.29 20.51 20.89
N PHE A 301 -13.23 19.78 21.25
CA PHE A 301 -12.68 18.71 20.41
C PHE A 301 -13.64 17.53 20.25
N ALA A 302 -14.12 16.98 21.37
CA ALA A 302 -15.00 15.81 21.36
C ALA A 302 -16.28 16.05 20.52
N ALA A 303 -16.82 17.27 20.56
CA ALA A 303 -18.02 17.64 19.82
C ALA A 303 -17.84 17.62 18.28
N GLN A 304 -16.60 17.72 17.78
CA GLN A 304 -16.32 17.71 16.35
C GLN A 304 -15.99 16.32 15.80
N VAL A 305 -15.75 15.31 16.66
CA VAL A 305 -15.37 13.96 16.22
C VAL A 305 -16.52 13.26 15.47
N GLU A 306 -17.75 13.41 15.92
CA GLU A 306 -18.90 12.65 15.38
C GLU A 306 -19.66 13.37 14.27
N ARG A 307 -19.34 14.65 14.03
CA ARG A 307 -20.07 15.54 13.14
C ARG A 307 -19.99 15.22 11.65
N PRO A 308 -18.81 14.97 11.06
CA PRO A 308 -18.70 14.83 9.61
C PRO A 308 -19.24 13.49 9.11
N ARG A 309 -19.81 13.52 7.91
CA ARG A 309 -19.90 12.35 7.03
C ARG A 309 -18.51 12.09 6.46
N LEU A 310 -18.02 10.87 6.64
CA LEU A 310 -16.63 10.52 6.34
C LEU A 310 -16.55 9.55 5.16
N THR A 311 -15.62 9.84 4.27
CA THR A 311 -15.09 8.90 3.28
C THR A 311 -13.58 9.02 3.29
N LEU A 312 -12.89 7.96 2.88
CA LEU A 312 -11.43 8.02 2.76
C LEU A 312 -10.99 9.09 1.74
N ASP A 313 -11.74 9.26 0.66
CA ASP A 313 -11.50 10.31 -0.33
C ASP A 313 -11.69 11.71 0.25
N GLY A 314 -12.72 11.94 1.07
CA GLY A 314 -12.89 13.22 1.75
C GLY A 314 -11.68 13.55 2.64
N LEU A 315 -11.22 12.57 3.43
CA LEU A 315 -10.04 12.74 4.28
C LEU A 315 -8.78 12.99 3.46
N ALA A 316 -8.56 12.26 2.36
CA ALA A 316 -7.43 12.47 1.46
C ALA A 316 -7.47 13.87 0.80
N GLU A 317 -8.65 14.33 0.36
CA GLU A 317 -8.85 15.66 -0.21
C GLU A 317 -8.50 16.75 0.81
N ALA A 318 -8.98 16.59 2.05
CA ALA A 318 -8.71 17.51 3.14
C ALA A 318 -7.22 17.55 3.52
N SER A 319 -6.58 16.38 3.63
CA SER A 319 -5.15 16.25 3.87
C SER A 319 -4.32 16.98 2.81
N LEU A 320 -4.63 16.77 1.53
CA LEU A 320 -3.93 17.41 0.43
C LEU A 320 -4.20 18.93 0.43
N ALA A 321 -5.44 19.37 0.58
CA ALA A 321 -5.79 20.79 0.63
C ALA A 321 -5.08 21.54 1.76
N VAL A 322 -4.98 20.94 2.95
CA VAL A 322 -4.25 21.52 4.10
C VAL A 322 -2.74 21.56 3.84
N TYR A 323 -2.18 20.49 3.26
CA TYR A 323 -0.76 20.46 2.92
C TYR A 323 -0.43 21.50 1.84
N LEU A 324 -1.21 21.61 0.77
CA LEU A 324 -0.96 22.59 -0.30
C LEU A 324 -1.13 24.05 0.16
N ALA A 325 -1.91 24.29 1.21
CA ALA A 325 -2.06 25.63 1.80
C ALA A 325 -0.85 26.06 2.64
N THR A 326 -0.14 25.10 3.25
CA THR A 326 0.82 25.41 4.33
C THR A 326 2.23 24.90 4.06
N HIS A 327 2.35 23.81 3.30
CA HIS A 327 3.52 22.95 3.25
C HIS A 327 4.07 22.57 4.65
N ASP A 328 3.20 22.48 5.66
CA ASP A 328 3.59 22.22 7.04
C ASP A 328 4.08 20.78 7.23
N PHE A 329 5.08 20.61 8.10
CA PHE A 329 5.65 19.31 8.45
C PHE A 329 4.63 18.36 9.09
N THR A 330 3.65 18.86 9.82
CA THR A 330 2.54 18.05 10.37
C THR A 330 1.54 17.70 9.27
N ALA A 331 1.27 18.63 8.35
CA ALA A 331 0.31 18.42 7.26
C ALA A 331 0.73 17.30 6.29
N LEU A 332 2.04 17.12 6.01
CA LEU A 332 2.49 16.00 5.18
C LEU A 332 2.18 14.63 5.81
N HIS A 333 2.07 14.53 7.14
CA HIS A 333 1.68 13.30 7.84
C HIS A 333 0.20 12.99 7.65
N LEU A 334 -0.64 14.01 7.40
CA LEU A 334 -2.02 13.81 7.00
C LEU A 334 -2.09 13.15 5.61
N VAL A 335 -1.27 13.62 4.65
CA VAL A 335 -1.21 13.05 3.28
C VAL A 335 -0.69 11.61 3.31
N THR A 336 0.50 11.42 3.88
CA THR A 336 1.15 10.09 3.96
C THR A 336 0.38 9.13 4.86
N GLY A 337 -0.25 9.61 5.94
CA GLY A 337 -1.13 8.83 6.80
C GLY A 337 -2.40 8.38 6.10
N THR A 338 -3.10 9.27 5.36
CA THR A 338 -4.29 8.85 4.59
C THR A 338 -3.95 7.84 3.50
N HIS A 339 -2.79 7.99 2.85
CA HIS A 339 -2.27 6.99 1.91
C HIS A 339 -2.06 5.64 2.60
N ALA A 340 -1.37 5.62 3.74
CA ALA A 340 -1.15 4.40 4.51
C ALA A 340 -2.47 3.72 4.91
N MET A 341 -3.46 4.49 5.37
CA MET A 341 -4.78 3.95 5.73
C MET A 341 -5.50 3.31 4.54
N ARG A 342 -5.37 3.85 3.32
CA ARG A 342 -5.90 3.22 2.11
C ARG A 342 -5.26 1.84 1.89
N VAL A 343 -3.94 1.77 1.94
CA VAL A 343 -3.18 0.54 1.76
C VAL A 343 -3.56 -0.52 2.81
N LEU A 344 -3.71 -0.11 4.07
CA LEU A 344 -4.07 -1.02 5.16
C LEU A 344 -5.53 -1.50 5.08
N LEU A 345 -6.48 -0.64 4.68
CA LEU A 345 -7.86 -1.04 4.44
C LEU A 345 -7.96 -2.03 3.26
N GLU A 346 -7.21 -1.80 2.19
CA GLU A 346 -7.10 -2.74 1.08
C GLU A 346 -6.53 -4.09 1.56
N ALA A 347 -5.47 -4.08 2.37
CA ALA A 347 -4.89 -5.30 2.95
C ALA A 347 -5.86 -6.04 3.89
N ALA A 348 -6.67 -5.32 4.68
CA ALA A 348 -7.71 -5.93 5.51
C ALA A 348 -8.79 -6.59 4.64
N ALA A 349 -9.25 -5.89 3.61
CA ALA A 349 -10.28 -6.39 2.70
C ALA A 349 -9.80 -7.59 1.87
N SER A 350 -8.54 -7.61 1.43
CA SER A 350 -7.97 -8.75 0.71
C SER A 350 -7.92 -10.02 1.58
N ARG A 351 -7.76 -9.84 2.89
CA ARG A 351 -7.71 -10.93 3.88
C ARG A 351 -9.09 -11.34 4.42
N ALA A 352 -10.17 -10.76 3.89
CA ALA A 352 -11.54 -10.93 4.40
C ALA A 352 -11.67 -10.59 5.90
N LEU A 353 -10.84 -9.67 6.39
CA LEU A 353 -10.88 -9.21 7.78
C LEU A 353 -12.14 -8.38 8.00
N ALA A 354 -13.01 -8.82 8.91
CA ALA A 354 -14.20 -8.05 9.30
C ALA A 354 -13.78 -6.78 10.05
N VAL A 355 -14.02 -5.61 9.43
CA VAL A 355 -13.68 -4.28 9.94
C VAL A 355 -14.90 -3.37 9.79
N ASP A 356 -15.27 -2.62 10.84
CA ASP A 356 -16.23 -1.52 10.72
C ASP A 356 -15.51 -0.30 10.11
N GLU A 357 -15.56 -0.19 8.78
CA GLU A 357 -14.92 0.89 8.04
C GLU A 357 -15.38 2.28 8.53
N GLY A 358 -16.64 2.42 8.95
CA GLY A 358 -17.15 3.68 9.50
C GLY A 358 -16.47 4.08 10.81
N GLN A 359 -16.17 3.10 11.66
CA GLN A 359 -15.39 3.33 12.89
C GLN A 359 -13.93 3.66 12.56
N VAL A 360 -13.32 2.94 11.61
CA VAL A 360 -11.94 3.24 11.17
C VAL A 360 -11.84 4.67 10.66
N LEU A 361 -12.72 5.07 9.75
CA LEU A 361 -12.74 6.44 9.21
C LEU A 361 -12.93 7.48 10.31
N ARG A 362 -13.73 7.18 11.34
CA ARG A 362 -13.92 8.09 12.48
C ARG A 362 -12.68 8.20 13.36
N ASN A 363 -11.95 7.11 13.59
CA ASN A 363 -10.67 7.15 14.30
C ASN A 363 -9.61 7.91 13.48
N VAL A 364 -9.57 7.72 12.15
CA VAL A 364 -8.70 8.49 11.25
C VAL A 364 -9.05 9.97 11.29
N TRP A 365 -10.35 10.32 11.24
CA TRP A 365 -10.81 11.70 11.40
C TRP A 365 -10.40 12.30 12.75
N ARG A 366 -10.53 11.56 13.85
CA ARG A 366 -10.10 12.05 15.17
C ARG A 366 -8.60 12.36 15.20
N ALA A 367 -7.78 11.47 14.65
CA ALA A 367 -6.34 11.69 14.50
C ALA A 367 -6.04 12.89 13.60
N TRP A 368 -6.73 12.99 12.46
CA TRP A 368 -6.63 14.11 11.53
C TRP A 368 -6.99 15.44 12.19
N LEU A 369 -8.09 15.48 12.95
CA LEU A 369 -8.56 16.65 13.69
C LEU A 369 -7.55 17.09 14.74
N GLY A 370 -6.96 16.14 15.49
CA GLY A 370 -5.89 16.43 16.45
C GLY A 370 -4.69 17.14 15.81
N ALA A 371 -4.23 16.63 14.68
CA ALA A 371 -3.14 17.22 13.92
C ALA A 371 -3.54 18.58 13.30
N TYR A 372 -4.76 18.70 12.76
CA TYR A 372 -5.26 19.92 12.16
C TYR A 372 -5.40 21.07 13.16
N VAL A 373 -5.94 20.79 14.35
CA VAL A 373 -6.03 21.74 15.45
C VAL A 373 -4.63 22.13 15.95
N ALA A 374 -3.72 21.16 16.07
CA ALA A 374 -2.32 21.40 16.44
C ALA A 374 -1.55 22.32 15.47
N MET A 375 -1.97 22.40 14.20
CA MET A 375 -1.44 23.34 13.19
C MET A 375 -2.09 24.73 13.25
N GLY A 376 -3.02 24.97 14.18
CA GLY A 376 -3.75 26.24 14.25
C GLY A 376 -4.89 26.35 13.24
N ARG A 377 -5.37 25.22 12.68
CA ARG A 377 -6.55 25.14 11.80
C ARG A 377 -6.44 26.03 10.54
N PRO A 378 -5.36 25.89 9.75
CA PRO A 378 -5.15 26.69 8.54
C PRO A 378 -6.30 26.52 7.55
N ALA A 379 -6.60 27.57 6.77
CA ALA A 379 -7.58 27.48 5.69
C ALA A 379 -7.10 26.49 4.62
N PRO A 380 -7.85 25.42 4.28
CA PRO A 380 -7.43 24.48 3.25
C PRO A 380 -7.50 25.10 1.86
N ALA A 381 -6.52 24.77 1.00
CA ALA A 381 -6.46 25.22 -0.38
C ALA A 381 -7.23 24.28 -1.32
N TRP A 382 -8.54 24.13 -1.11
CA TRP A 382 -9.40 23.19 -1.85
C TRP A 382 -9.29 23.31 -3.37
N ALA A 383 -9.13 24.53 -3.88
CA ALA A 383 -9.01 24.77 -5.32
C ALA A 383 -7.76 24.13 -5.93
N LEU A 384 -6.66 24.03 -5.18
CA LEU A 384 -5.40 23.48 -5.69
C LEU A 384 -5.43 21.95 -5.81
N VAL A 385 -6.33 21.26 -5.12
CA VAL A 385 -6.41 19.79 -5.17
C VAL A 385 -6.74 19.29 -6.58
N HIS A 386 -7.65 19.98 -7.27
CA HIS A 386 -8.17 19.57 -8.58
C HIS A 386 -7.70 20.45 -9.74
N ALA A 387 -6.91 21.49 -9.46
CA ALA A 387 -6.47 22.42 -10.48
C ALA A 387 -5.25 21.91 -11.25
N GLY A 388 -5.27 22.09 -12.57
CA GLY A 388 -4.14 21.81 -13.46
C GLY A 388 -4.22 20.43 -14.10
N ASP A 389 -3.05 19.92 -14.49
CA ASP A 389 -2.85 18.60 -15.05
C ASP A 389 -1.60 17.97 -14.40
N ALA A 390 -1.54 16.65 -14.38
CA ALA A 390 -0.42 15.90 -13.81
C ALA A 390 -0.24 14.59 -14.56
N SER A 391 1.02 14.19 -14.71
CA SER A 391 1.46 13.01 -15.45
C SER A 391 2.61 12.31 -14.73
N GLU A 392 2.93 11.08 -15.14
CA GLU A 392 4.13 10.38 -14.65
C GLU A 392 5.43 11.17 -14.89
N ASP A 393 5.44 12.04 -15.91
CA ASP A 393 6.60 12.87 -16.24
C ASP A 393 6.93 13.88 -15.13
N ASP A 394 5.92 14.31 -14.35
CA ASP A 394 6.13 15.21 -13.20
C ASP A 394 7.03 14.56 -12.15
N TRP A 395 6.75 13.31 -11.79
CA TRP A 395 7.60 12.53 -10.89
C TRP A 395 8.94 12.20 -11.54
N THR A 396 8.94 11.80 -12.82
CA THR A 396 10.15 11.44 -13.56
C THR A 396 11.18 12.57 -13.56
N ARG A 397 10.74 13.83 -13.74
CA ARG A 397 11.59 15.03 -13.66
C ARG A 397 12.23 15.24 -12.28
N GLU A 398 11.54 14.85 -11.21
CA GLU A 398 11.98 15.05 -9.84
C GLU A 398 12.79 13.87 -9.27
N LEU A 399 12.76 12.70 -9.92
CA LEU A 399 13.50 11.50 -9.50
C LEU A 399 14.98 11.77 -9.17
N PRO A 400 15.78 12.48 -9.98
CA PRO A 400 17.17 12.77 -9.62
C PRO A 400 17.29 13.46 -8.26
N SER A 401 16.44 14.46 -7.99
CA SER A 401 16.45 15.17 -6.71
C SER A 401 15.94 14.31 -5.55
N LEU A 402 14.96 13.44 -5.79
CA LEU A 402 14.43 12.51 -4.79
C LEU A 402 15.42 11.40 -4.45
N HIS A 403 16.26 10.98 -5.41
CA HIS A 403 17.32 10.00 -5.18
C HIS A 403 18.49 10.59 -4.39
N GLU A 404 18.76 11.89 -4.55
CA GLU A 404 19.88 12.58 -3.88
C GLU A 404 19.55 13.06 -2.46
N THR A 405 18.29 13.38 -2.16
CA THR A 405 17.89 13.92 -0.86
C THR A 405 17.99 12.87 0.26
N LEU A 406 18.36 13.30 1.46
CA LEU A 406 18.28 12.51 2.71
C LEU A 406 17.05 12.88 3.55
N ASN A 407 16.13 13.68 2.99
CA ASN A 407 14.89 14.03 3.66
C ASN A 407 13.86 12.90 3.47
N ASP A 408 13.80 11.98 4.43
CA ASP A 408 12.89 10.84 4.41
C ASP A 408 11.42 11.25 4.22
N HIS A 409 11.01 12.39 4.78
CA HIS A 409 9.64 12.88 4.67
C HIS A 409 9.31 13.32 3.24
N ARG A 410 10.26 13.97 2.56
CA ARG A 410 10.11 14.36 1.16
C ARG A 410 9.96 13.13 0.26
N VAL A 411 10.78 12.11 0.47
CA VAL A 411 10.71 10.86 -0.31
C VAL A 411 9.36 10.18 -0.11
N LYS A 412 8.94 9.97 1.15
CA LYS A 412 7.65 9.36 1.49
C LYS A 412 6.47 10.16 0.94
N LEU A 413 6.52 11.49 1.02
CA LEU A 413 5.47 12.36 0.49
C LEU A 413 5.39 12.26 -1.04
N ALA A 414 6.53 12.24 -1.74
CA ALA A 414 6.56 12.12 -3.20
C ALA A 414 5.99 10.77 -3.68
N ASP A 415 6.35 9.67 -3.01
CA ASP A 415 5.79 8.34 -3.29
C ASP A 415 4.30 8.29 -3.00
N ALA A 416 3.86 8.68 -1.79
CA ALA A 416 2.45 8.72 -1.44
C ALA A 416 1.65 9.59 -2.43
N ALA A 417 2.13 10.78 -2.77
CA ALA A 417 1.48 11.66 -3.74
C ALA A 417 1.36 11.01 -5.13
N ARG A 418 2.38 10.27 -5.59
CA ARG A 418 2.33 9.55 -6.86
C ARG A 418 1.23 8.51 -6.86
N GLU A 419 1.17 7.71 -5.81
CA GLU A 419 0.23 6.61 -5.69
C GLU A 419 -1.21 7.10 -5.51
N GLU A 420 -1.41 8.16 -4.73
CA GLU A 420 -2.73 8.76 -4.61
C GLU A 420 -3.16 9.47 -5.90
N TRP A 421 -2.24 10.06 -6.67
CA TRP A 421 -2.53 10.57 -8.02
C TRP A 421 -2.91 9.44 -8.99
N ARG A 422 -2.18 8.32 -9.00
CA ARG A 422 -2.52 7.14 -9.82
C ARG A 422 -3.91 6.62 -9.50
N HIS A 423 -4.27 6.61 -8.23
CA HIS A 423 -5.55 6.14 -7.73
C HIS A 423 -6.70 7.11 -8.04
N ARG A 424 -6.55 8.40 -7.74
CA ARG A 424 -7.65 9.39 -7.79
C ARG A 424 -7.65 10.30 -9.00
N ARG A 425 -6.53 10.41 -9.69
CA ARG A 425 -6.29 11.34 -10.81
C ARG A 425 -6.43 12.81 -10.45
N TRP A 426 -6.21 13.19 -9.19
CA TRP A 426 -6.22 14.59 -8.74
C TRP A 426 -4.88 15.27 -9.05
N PRO A 427 -4.84 16.30 -9.93
CA PRO A 427 -3.59 16.91 -10.35
C PRO A 427 -2.79 17.58 -9.22
N GLY A 428 -3.47 18.03 -8.16
CA GLY A 428 -2.85 18.72 -7.04
C GLY A 428 -1.77 17.91 -6.31
N TYR A 429 -1.77 16.57 -6.42
CA TYR A 429 -0.71 15.74 -5.87
C TYR A 429 0.66 16.02 -6.49
N ALA A 430 0.74 16.42 -7.76
CA ALA A 430 2.02 16.80 -8.38
C ALA A 430 2.62 18.06 -7.73
N LEU A 431 1.80 18.91 -7.09
CA LEU A 431 2.26 20.09 -6.37
C LEU A 431 3.02 19.72 -5.09
N CYS A 432 2.88 18.49 -4.57
CA CYS A 432 3.66 17.97 -3.44
C CYS A 432 5.14 17.76 -3.78
N LEU A 433 5.50 17.71 -5.07
CA LEU A 433 6.88 17.57 -5.51
C LEU A 433 7.70 18.85 -5.35
N ARG A 434 7.03 20.00 -5.21
CA ARG A 434 7.68 21.30 -5.03
C ARG A 434 8.54 21.27 -3.78
N ARG A 435 9.77 21.78 -3.87
CA ARG A 435 10.72 21.86 -2.75
C ARG A 435 10.29 22.81 -1.62
N ALA A 436 9.13 23.45 -1.72
CA ALA A 436 8.61 24.33 -0.69
C ALA A 436 8.11 23.51 0.52
N GLY A 437 8.72 23.74 1.68
CA GLY A 437 8.21 23.32 2.99
C GLY A 437 8.39 21.84 3.39
N ALA A 438 9.00 20.99 2.57
CA ALA A 438 9.60 19.76 3.10
C ALA A 438 10.80 20.17 3.97
N ALA A 439 10.58 20.31 5.28
CA ALA A 439 11.54 20.75 6.30
C ALA A 439 12.98 20.35 5.92
N GLN A 440 13.83 21.35 5.65
CA GLN A 440 15.27 21.14 5.56
C GLN A 440 15.82 20.57 6.86
#